data_AF-A0A0Q0ASL3-F1
#
_entry.id   AF-A0A0Q0ASL3-F1
#
_cell.length_a   1.000
_cell.length_b   1.000
_cell.length_c   1.000
_cell.angle_alpha   90.00
_cell.angle_beta   90.00
_cell.angle_gamma   90.00
#
_symmetry.space_group_name_H-M   'P 1'
#
loop_
_entity.id
_entity.type
_entity.pdbx_description
1 polymer ?
#
loop_
_entity_poly.entity_id
_entity_poly.type
_entity_poly.pdbx_seq_one_letter_code
_entity_poly.pdbx_strand_id
1 'polypeptide(L)' 'GFVSRKSLPVVPPHGQYRLTPMGEEVALQVETLATWIETNLPRIMQAREASNTAQTTPA' A
#
# COMPACT_ATOMS: atom_id res chain seq x y z
N GLY A 1 9.54 8.72 13.28
CA GLY A 1 8.13 8.44 12.99
C GLY A 1 8.03 6.98 12.61
N PHE A 2 7.92 6.66 11.33
CA PHE A 2 8.09 5.28 10.83
C PHE A 2 9.31 5.14 9.92
N VAL A 3 9.80 6.27 9.39
CA VAL A 3 10.97 6.35 8.53
C VAL A 3 12.03 7.21 9.21
N SER A 4 13.26 6.71 9.19
CA SER A 4 14.48 7.44 9.51
C SER A 4 15.15 7.89 8.22
N ARG A 5 15.69 9.11 8.23
CA ARG A 5 16.40 9.70 7.09
C ARG A 5 17.81 10.05 7.53
N LYS A 6 18.81 9.56 6.80
CA LYS A 6 20.23 9.91 7.01
C LYS A 6 20.78 10.58 5.76
N SER A 7 21.15 11.85 5.87
CA SER A 7 21.93 12.52 4.83
C SER A 7 23.39 12.07 4.95
N LEU A 8 23.98 11.54 3.87
CA LEU A 8 25.42 11.31 3.82
C LEU A 8 26.11 12.58 3.29
N PRO A 9 27.07 13.17 4.03
CA PRO A 9 27.81 14.34 3.58
C PRO A 9 28.93 13.93 2.60
N VAL A 10 28.56 13.23 1.53
CA VAL A 10 29.45 12.82 0.43
C VAL A 10 29.05 13.56 -0.85
N VAL A 11 29.95 13.71 -1.81
CA VAL A 11 29.63 14.25 -3.14
C VAL A 11 29.57 13.10 -4.14
N PRO A 12 28.45 12.94 -4.89
CA PRO A 12 27.20 13.68 -4.79
C PRO A 12 26.40 13.30 -3.53
N PRO A 13 25.63 14.24 -2.95
CA PRO A 13 24.89 13.98 -1.71
C PRO A 13 23.77 12.97 -1.95
N HIS A 14 23.79 11.88 -1.19
CA HIS A 14 22.73 10.88 -1.19
C HIS A 14 22.05 10.84 0.19
N GLY A 15 20.71 10.81 0.18
CA GLY A 15 19.92 10.52 1.37
C GLY A 15 19.62 9.02 1.44
N GLN A 16 19.84 8.42 2.59
CA GLN A 16 19.37 7.06 2.87
C GLN A 16 18.07 7.12 3.68
N TYR A 17 17.15 6.22 3.36
CA TYR A 17 15.90 6.03 4.08
C TYR A 17 15.86 4.61 4.62
N ARG A 18 15.43 4.47 5.87
CA ARG A 18 15.22 3.17 6.51
C ARG A 18 13.98 3.25 7.38
N LEU A 19 13.29 2.14 7.56
CA LEU A 19 12.26 2.05 8.58
C LEU A 19 12.91 2.21 9.96
N THR A 20 12.20 2.89 10.86
CA THR A 20 12.46 2.80 12.30
C THR A 20 11.85 1.50 12.82
N PRO A 21 12.17 1.02 14.04
CA PRO A 21 11.51 -0.16 14.62
C PRO A 21 9.97 -0.08 14.60
N MET A 22 9.41 1.06 15.02
CA MET A 22 7.95 1.31 14.92
C MET A 22 7.43 1.31 13.47
N GLY A 23 8.30 1.60 12.50
CA GLY A 23 7.94 1.56 11.08
C GLY A 23 7.96 0.15 10.50
N GLU A 24 8.78 -0.74 11.03
CA GLU A 24 8.75 -2.17 10.68
C GLU A 24 7.46 -2.82 11.18
N GLU A 25 7.01 -2.47 12.39
CA GLU A 25 5.71 -2.92 12.92
C GLU A 25 4.54 -2.50 12.02
N VAL A 26 4.53 -1.24 11.55
CA VAL A 26 3.50 -0.75 10.63
C VAL A 26 3.63 -1.38 9.25
N ALA A 27 4.86 -1.58 8.76
CA ALA A 27 5.10 -2.20 7.46
C ALA A 27 4.48 -3.59 7.38
N LEU A 28 4.55 -4.39 8.46
CA LEU A 28 3.91 -5.71 8.51
C LEU A 28 2.38 -5.63 8.36
N GLN A 29 1.74 -4.63 8.95
CA GLN A 29 0.29 -4.42 8.80
C GLN A 29 -0.07 -4.04 7.37
N VAL A 30 0.72 -3.15 6.76
CA VAL A 30 0.54 -2.74 5.37
C VAL A 30 0.75 -3.91 4.41
N GLU A 31 1.78 -4.71 4.62
CA GLU A 31 2.06 -5.92 3.84
C GLU A 31 0.90 -6.92 3.93
N THR A 32 0.45 -7.23 5.15
CA THR A 32 -0.68 -8.15 5.38
C THR A 32 -1.94 -7.67 4.66
N LEU A 33 -2.23 -6.37 4.70
CA LEU A 33 -3.36 -5.78 3.99
C LEU A 33 -3.19 -5.89 2.47
N ALA A 34 -2.00 -5.57 1.94
CA ALA A 34 -1.71 -5.66 0.52
C ALA A 34 -1.89 -7.12 0.02
N THR A 35 -1.31 -8.09 0.71
CA THR A 35 -1.47 -9.52 0.38
C THR A 35 -2.93 -9.95 0.40
N TRP A 36 -3.71 -9.52 1.39
CA TRP A 36 -5.14 -9.83 1.43
C TRP A 36 -5.88 -9.23 0.23
N ILE A 37 -5.61 -7.98 -0.12
CA ILE A 37 -6.22 -7.31 -1.27
C ILE A 37 -5.86 -8.04 -2.56
N GLU A 38 -4.59 -8.38 -2.77
CA GLU A 38 -4.13 -9.12 -3.95
C GLU A 38 -4.82 -10.48 -4.06
N THR A 39 -4.91 -11.21 -2.95
CA THR A 39 -5.58 -12.51 -2.88
C THR A 39 -7.07 -12.40 -3.19
N ASN A 40 -7.72 -11.32 -2.75
CA ASN A 40 -9.16 -11.12 -2.93
C ASN A 40 -9.51 -10.25 -4.14
N LEU A 41 -8.52 -9.85 -4.96
CA LEU A 41 -8.72 -8.94 -6.08
C LEU A 41 -9.80 -9.42 -7.04
N PRO A 42 -9.87 -10.72 -7.44
CA PRO A 42 -10.94 -11.21 -8.31
C PRO A 42 -12.33 -11.01 -7.71
N ARG A 43 -12.49 -11.30 -6.40
CA ARG A 43 -13.76 -11.12 -5.67
C ARG A 43 -14.15 -9.65 -5.61
N ILE A 44 -13.19 -8.75 -5.36
CA ILE A 44 -13.42 -7.30 -5.33
C ILE A 44 -13.88 -6.81 -6.70
N MET A 45 -13.26 -7.29 -7.78
CA MET A 45 -13.66 -6.90 -9.15
C MET A 45 -15.07 -7.38 -9.50
N GLN A 46 -15.42 -8.63 -9.16
CA GLN A 46 -16.79 -9.14 -9.37
C GLN A 46 -17.83 -8.32 -8.59
N ALA A 47 -17.54 -7.95 -7.34
CA ALA A 47 -18.43 -7.10 -6.55
C ALA A 47 -18.60 -5.70 -7.17
N ARG A 48 -17.52 -5.15 -7.75
CA ARG A 48 -17.54 -3.87 -8.46
C ARG A 48 -18.39 -3.93 -9.73
N GLU A 49 -18.24 -4.99 -10.52
CA GLU A 49 -19.04 -5.23 -11.73
C GLU A 49 -20.52 -5.36 -11.40
N ALA A 50 -20.88 -6.18 -10.40
CA ALA A 50 -22.27 -6.33 -9.95
C ALA A 50 -22.89 -4.99 -9.50
N SER A 51 -22.11 -4.17 -8.79
CA SER A 51 -22.53 -2.83 -8.37
C SER A 51 -22.75 -1.89 -9.57
N ASN A 52 -21.89 -1.97 -10.59
CA ASN A 52 -22.03 -1.17 -11.81
C ASN A 52 -23.22 -1.62 -12.67
N THR A 53 -23.51 -2.92 -12.75
CA THR A 53 -24.69 -3.45 -13.47
C THR A 53 -25.99 -2.99 -12.82
N ALA A 54 -26.06 -2.99 -11.47
CA ALA A 54 -27.21 -2.47 -10.73
C ALA A 54 -27.41 -0.95 -10.92
N GLN A 55 -26.34 -0.19 -11.18
CA GLN A 55 -26.41 1.25 -11.42
C GLN A 55 -26.74 1.62 -12.88
N THR A 56 -26.59 0.71 -13.84
CA THR A 56 -26.70 1.00 -15.29
C THR A 56 -28.00 0.49 -15.91
N THR A 57 -29.04 0.15 -15.14
CA THR A 57 -30.37 -0.15 -15.74
C THR A 57 -31.04 1.16 -16.14
N PRO A 58 -31.18 1.49 -17.44
CA PRO A 58 -31.99 2.61 -17.89
C PRO A 58 -33.46 2.17 -17.91
N ALA A 59 -34.36 3.11 -17.63
CA ALA A 59 -35.81 2.94 -17.68
C ALA A 59 -36.34 2.63 -19.09
#